data_AF-A0A0F4QLV9-F1
#
_entry.id   AF-A0A0F4QLV9-F1
#
_cell.length_a   1.000
_cell.length_b   1.000
_cell.length_c   1.000
_cell.angle_alpha   90.00
_cell.angle_beta   90.00
_cell.angle_gamma   90.00
#
_symmetry.space_group_name_H-M   'P 1'
#
loop_
_entity.id
_entity.type
_entity.pdbx_description
1 polymer ?
#
loop_
_entity_poly.entity_id
_entity_poly.type
_entity_poly.pdbx_seq_one_letter_code
_entity_poly.pdbx_strand_id
1 'polypeptide(L)'
;MSGSNLTLQNLVEAIMNSIADAQDQIEQQTLDNINEWFDEEGRPKMVSFKVPSLHPDDVEKRAQGEAAEREVNIPLLTLMHTHL
;
A
#
# COMPACT_ATOMS: atom_id res chain seq x y z
N MET A 1 4.98 56.11 -9.24
CA MET A 1 3.93 55.10 -9.51
C MET A 1 4.57 53.71 -9.39
N SER A 2 4.68 53.15 -8.18
CA SER A 2 5.37 51.87 -7.90
C SER A 2 4.36 50.72 -7.77
N GLY A 3 3.47 50.58 -8.75
CA GLY A 3 2.33 49.65 -8.69
C GLY A 3 2.62 48.23 -9.19
N SER A 4 3.66 48.03 -10.02
CA SER A 4 3.91 46.76 -10.71
C SER A 4 4.68 45.72 -9.87
N ASN A 5 5.44 46.15 -8.85
CA ASN A 5 6.17 45.23 -7.97
C ASN A 5 5.23 44.49 -7.01
N LEU A 6 4.20 45.18 -6.49
CA LEU A 6 3.18 44.58 -5.65
C LEU A 6 2.40 43.48 -6.39
N THR A 7 2.09 43.67 -7.67
CA THR A 7 1.34 42.68 -8.45
C THR A 7 2.14 41.43 -8.78
N LEU A 8 3.43 41.57 -9.10
CA LEU A 8 4.31 40.42 -9.34
C LEU A 8 4.56 39.63 -8.05
N GLN A 9 4.80 40.34 -6.94
CA GLN A 9 5.02 39.70 -5.65
C GLN A 9 3.79 38.92 -5.18
N ASN A 10 2.60 39.49 -5.35
CA ASN A 10 1.34 38.79 -5.08
C ASN A 10 1.13 37.57 -5.98
N LEU A 11 1.54 37.64 -7.25
CA LEU A 11 1.46 36.49 -8.17
C LEU A 11 2.42 35.37 -7.75
N VAL A 12 3.66 35.72 -7.40
CA VAL A 12 4.66 34.75 -6.93
C VAL A 12 4.19 34.10 -5.63
N GLU A 13 3.64 34.88 -4.70
CA GLU A 13 3.06 34.36 -3.46
C GLU A 13 1.86 33.44 -3.71
N ALA A 14 0.95 33.81 -4.62
CA ALA A 14 -0.17 32.96 -5.01
C ALA A 14 0.29 31.62 -5.64
N ILE A 15 1.35 31.65 -6.46
CA ILE A 15 1.94 30.44 -7.04
C ILE A 15 2.58 29.58 -5.96
N MET A 16 3.36 30.16 -5.05
CA MET A 16 3.99 29.42 -3.95
C MET A 16 2.95 28.75 -3.05
N ASN A 17 1.87 29.46 -2.71
CA ASN A 17 0.77 28.89 -1.94
C ASN A 17 0.07 27.76 -2.71
N SER A 18 -0.19 27.94 -4.00
CA SER A 18 -0.80 26.88 -4.83
C SER A 18 0.09 25.64 -4.95
N ILE A 19 1.41 25.81 -5.00
CA ILE A 19 2.37 24.71 -5.01
C ILE A 19 2.36 24.00 -3.64
N ALA A 20 2.35 24.75 -2.54
CA ALA A 20 2.27 24.17 -1.19
C ALA A 20 0.99 23.34 -1.03
N ASP A 21 -0.16 23.88 -1.42
CA ASP A 21 -1.44 23.16 -1.39
C ASP A 21 -1.41 21.87 -2.22
N ALA A 22 -0.76 21.90 -3.39
CA ALA A 22 -0.60 20.72 -4.22
C ALA A 22 0.33 19.67 -3.59
N GLN A 23 1.38 20.09 -2.90
CA GLN A 23 2.27 19.17 -2.17
C GLN A 23 1.54 18.52 -1.00
N ASP A 24 0.78 19.28 -0.23
CA ASP A 24 -0.04 18.74 0.87
C ASP A 24 -1.04 17.69 0.35
N GLN A 25 -1.66 17.93 -0.81
CA GLN A 25 -2.54 16.94 -1.46
C GLN A 25 -1.78 15.69 -1.91
N ILE A 26 -0.56 15.83 -2.44
CA ILE A 26 0.27 14.68 -2.84
C ILE A 26 0.68 13.85 -1.61
N GLU A 27 1.04 14.50 -0.51
CA GLU A 27 1.40 13.82 0.74
C GLU A 27 0.20 13.07 1.31
N GLN A 28 -0.98 13.70 1.37
CA GLN A 28 -2.21 13.05 1.79
C GLN A 28 -2.54 11.83 0.92
N GLN A 29 -2.51 11.99 -0.40
CA GLN A 29 -2.74 10.88 -1.32
C GLN A 29 -1.73 9.75 -1.12
N THR A 30 -0.47 10.09 -0.85
CA THR A 30 0.59 9.11 -0.59
C THR A 30 0.31 8.34 0.70
N LEU A 31 -0.10 9.02 1.77
CA LEU A 31 -0.47 8.40 3.03
C LEU A 31 -1.72 7.53 2.89
N ASP A 32 -2.74 7.98 2.16
CA ASP A 32 -3.95 7.21 1.87
C ASP A 32 -3.61 5.94 1.10
N ASN A 33 -2.78 6.05 0.05
CA ASN A 33 -2.29 4.91 -0.73
C ASN A 33 -1.52 3.92 0.15
N ILE A 34 -0.74 4.38 1.14
CA ILE A 34 -0.03 3.50 2.07
C ILE A 34 -1.03 2.83 3.03
N ASN A 35 -1.96 3.59 3.60
CA ASN A 35 -2.99 3.10 4.52
C ASN A 35 -3.87 2.01 3.90
N GLU A 36 -4.11 2.07 2.59
CA GLU A 36 -4.83 1.02 1.86
C GLU A 36 -4.20 -0.38 2.00
N TRP A 37 -2.92 -0.49 2.34
CA TRP A 37 -2.23 -1.77 2.52
C TRP A 37 -2.32 -2.32 3.95
N PHE A 38 -2.86 -1.56 4.90
CA PHE A 38 -2.97 -1.95 6.30
C PHE A 38 -4.43 -2.14 6.71
N ASP A 39 -4.66 -3.02 7.69
CA ASP A 39 -5.95 -3.22 8.34
C ASP A 39 -6.20 -2.17 9.46
N GLU A 40 -7.35 -2.25 10.11
CA GLU A 40 -7.78 -1.32 11.16
C GLU A 40 -6.84 -1.36 12.40
N GLU A 41 -6.13 -2.47 12.59
CA GLU A 41 -5.12 -2.66 13.64
C GLU A 41 -3.72 -2.21 13.23
N GLY A 42 -3.55 -1.63 12.04
CA GLY A 42 -2.27 -1.14 11.51
C GLY A 42 -1.32 -2.25 11.09
N ARG A 43 -1.83 -3.45 10.78
CA ARG A 43 -1.06 -4.58 10.28
C ARG A 43 -1.23 -4.70 8.77
N PRO A 44 -0.23 -5.18 8.03
CA PRO A 44 -0.39 -5.42 6.60
C PRO A 44 -1.59 -6.32 6.33
N LYS A 45 -2.45 -5.94 5.38
CA LYS A 45 -3.56 -6.77 4.93
C LYS A 45 -3.03 -8.14 4.50
N MET A 46 -3.65 -9.19 5.01
CA MET A 46 -3.26 -10.58 4.77
C MET A 46 -4.15 -11.21 3.70
N VAL A 47 -3.59 -12.10 2.89
CA VAL A 47 -4.33 -12.93 1.93
C VAL A 47 -4.11 -14.41 2.28
N SER A 48 -5.20 -15.18 2.31
CA SER A 48 -5.17 -16.62 2.53
C SER A 48 -4.92 -17.39 1.23
N PHE A 49 -3.96 -18.31 1.25
CA PHE A 49 -3.70 -19.26 0.17
C PHE A 49 -3.83 -20.69 0.67
N LYS A 50 -4.40 -21.56 -0.16
CA LYS A 50 -4.33 -23.00 0.06
C LYS A 50 -3.08 -23.54 -0.64
N VAL A 51 -2.17 -24.10 0.14
CA VAL A 51 -0.95 -24.74 -0.36
C VAL A 51 -0.92 -26.21 0.01
N PRO A 52 -0.27 -27.07 -0.78
CA PRO A 52 -0.09 -28.46 -0.41
C PRO A 52 0.67 -28.58 0.93
N SER A 53 0.09 -29.24 1.93
CA SER A 53 0.70 -29.38 3.26
C SER A 53 1.94 -30.27 3.26
N LEU A 54 3.10 -29.73 3.61
CA LEU A 54 4.35 -30.50 3.73
C LEU A 54 4.53 -31.17 5.11
N HIS A 55 3.48 -31.16 5.95
CA HIS A 55 3.56 -31.69 7.31
C HIS A 55 3.66 -33.23 7.32
N PRO A 56 4.47 -33.84 8.21
CA PRO A 56 4.59 -35.30 8.32
C PRO A 56 3.25 -36.00 8.54
N ASP A 57 2.36 -35.42 9.34
CA ASP A 57 1.05 -36.00 9.68
C ASP A 57 0.07 -36.05 8.48
N ASP A 58 0.35 -35.29 7.42
CA ASP A 58 -0.47 -35.24 6.21
C ASP A 58 0.07 -36.15 5.10
N VAL A 59 1.21 -36.83 5.34
CA VAL A 59 1.82 -37.79 4.41
C VAL A 59 0.91 -39.01 4.22
N GLU A 60 0.25 -39.46 5.29
CA GLU A 60 -0.67 -40.61 5.22
C GLU A 60 -1.92 -40.30 4.37
N LYS A 61 -2.47 -39.08 4.49
CA LYS A 61 -3.62 -38.63 3.69
C LYS A 61 -3.27 -38.52 2.21
N ARG A 62 -2.09 -37.99 1.88
CA ARG A 62 -1.59 -37.95 0.49
C ARG A 62 -1.37 -39.36 -0.08
N ALA A 63 -0.88 -40.30 0.71
CA ALA A 63 -0.70 -41.70 0.28
C ALA A 63 -2.03 -42.40 -0.02
N GLN A 64 -3.13 -41.94 0.60
CA GLN A 64 -4.50 -42.41 0.35
C GLN A 64 -5.20 -41.68 -0.80
N GLY A 65 -4.50 -40.76 -1.49
CA GLY A 65 -5.04 -39.98 -2.60
C GLY A 65 -5.84 -38.75 -2.16
N GLU A 66 -5.83 -38.39 -0.88
CA GLU A 66 -6.51 -37.20 -0.37
C GLU A 66 -5.62 -35.95 -0.53
N ALA A 67 -6.20 -34.87 -1.04
CA ALA A 67 -5.52 -33.59 -1.14
C ALA A 67 -5.38 -32.96 0.26
N ALA A 68 -4.22 -33.13 0.88
CA ALA A 68 -3.87 -32.42 2.10
C ALA A 68 -3.42 -30.99 1.77
N GLU A 69 -4.36 -30.05 1.89
CA GLU A 69 -4.13 -28.61 1.73
C GLU A 69 -4.07 -27.93 3.10
N ARG A 70 -3.23 -26.90 3.21
CA ARG A 70 -3.15 -26.03 4.38
C ARG A 70 -3.37 -24.59 3.96
N GLU A 71 -4.14 -23.86 4.77
CA GLU A 71 -4.31 -22.43 4.61
C GLU A 71 -3.12 -21.68 5.22
N VAL A 72 -2.51 -20.80 4.43
CA VAL A 72 -1.39 -19.95 4.83
C VAL A 72 -1.75 -18.50 4.56
N ASN A 73 -1.56 -17.65 5.56
CA ASN A 73 -1.78 -16.21 5.46
C ASN A 73 -0.48 -15.51 5.09
N ILE A 74 -0.48 -14.75 4.00
CA ILE A 74 0.69 -14.04 3.49
C ILE A 74 0.34 -12.54 3.40
N PRO A 75 1.22 -11.62 3.84
CA PRO A 75 0.99 -10.18 3.68
C PRO A 75 0.88 -9.78 2.20
N LEU A 76 -0.13 -8.99 1.84
CA LEU A 76 -0.34 -8.52 0.47
C LEU A 76 0.86 -7.74 -0.07
N LEU A 77 1.53 -6.95 0.78
CA LEU A 77 2.76 -6.23 0.45
C LEU A 77 3.86 -7.15 -0.10
N THR A 78 3.98 -8.38 0.42
CA THR A 78 5.00 -9.33 -0.03
C THR A 78 4.72 -9.92 -1.43
N LEU A 79 3.49 -9.82 -1.92
CA LEU A 79 3.07 -10.34 -3.22
C LEU A 79 3.27 -9.33 -4.37
N MET A 80 3.34 -8.03 -4.04
CA MET A 80 3.54 -6.93 -4.99
C MET A 80 5.02 -6.61 -5.29
N HIS A 81 5.97 -7.24 -4.58
CA HIS A 81 7.43 -7.01 -4.76
C HIS A 81 7.98 -7.51 -6.11
N THR A 82 7.13 -7.91 -7.06
CA THR A 82 7.55 -8.35 -8.39
C THR A 82 7.64 -7.23 -9.42
N HIS A 83 7.28 -5.98 -9.09
CA HIS A 83 7.22 -4.87 -10.05
C HIS A 83 7.85 -3.54 -9.55
N LEU A 84 8.73 -3.58 -8.55
CA LEU A 84 9.60 -2.44 -8.17
C LEU A 84 11.01 -2.63 -8.72
#